data_AF-A0A914Y2A0-F1
#
_entry.id   AF-A0A914Y2A0-F1
#
_cell.length_a   1.000
_cell.length_b   1.000
_cell.length_c   1.000
_cell.angle_alpha   90.00
_cell.angle_beta   90.00
_cell.angle_gamma   90.00
#
_symmetry.space_group_name_H-M   'P 1'
#
loop_
_entity.id
_entity.type
_entity.pdbx_description
1 polymer ?
#
loop_
_entity_poly.entity_id
_entity_poly.type
_entity_poly.pdbx_seq_one_letter_code
_entity_poly.pdbx_strand_id
1 'polypeptide(L)'
;MLAYFENPNELATKRQQLNLLYLRQEQFVSSVLQLAENNETDRKVWTDIARMHMHNMSDHLFVAFEKYFLTSTEVKKNSTLEVWTFSTAIFFAVTTLTTIGYGNPVPITRAGRLACILFSLFGIPLTLVTIADLGKFLSEHLIWLYGNYLKMKHYLFRRVENRKEKREHVCEQCQHRGISPHMVPIEEQKFA
;
A
#
# COMPACT_ATOMS: atom_id res chain seq x y z
N MET A 1 -13.91 15.09 2.09
CA MET A 1 -14.14 16.48 1.61
C MET A 1 -13.50 16.70 0.24
N LEU A 2 -12.17 16.52 0.08
CA LEU A 2 -11.49 16.59 -1.23
C LEU A 2 -12.06 15.65 -2.30
N ALA A 3 -12.18 14.35 -1.99
CA ALA A 3 -12.75 13.36 -2.93
C ALA A 3 -14.18 13.68 -3.38
N TYR A 4 -15.02 14.29 -2.53
CA TYR A 4 -16.39 14.63 -2.89
C TYR A 4 -16.48 15.75 -3.93
N PHE A 5 -15.55 16.72 -3.87
CA PHE A 5 -15.50 17.83 -4.82
C PHE A 5 -14.70 17.51 -6.10
N GLU A 6 -13.65 16.71 -5.99
CA GLU A 6 -12.74 16.41 -7.11
C GLU A 6 -13.33 15.38 -8.07
N ASN A 7 -13.97 14.35 -7.52
CA ASN A 7 -14.46 13.18 -8.25
C ASN A 7 -15.40 13.51 -9.42
N PRO A 8 -16.46 14.35 -9.28
CA PRO A 8 -17.33 14.65 -10.42
C PRO A 8 -16.61 15.41 -11.53
N ASN A 9 -15.68 16.30 -11.19
CA ASN A 9 -14.97 17.11 -12.18
C ASN A 9 -13.89 16.30 -12.91
N GLU A 10 -13.22 15.39 -12.21
CA GLU A 10 -12.27 14.45 -12.82
C GLU A 10 -13.00 13.47 -13.74
N LEU A 11 -14.12 12.87 -13.31
CA LEU A 11 -14.90 11.97 -14.16
C LEU A 11 -15.40 12.67 -15.43
N ALA A 12 -15.95 13.88 -15.31
CA ALA A 12 -16.44 14.65 -16.45
C ALA A 12 -15.30 14.93 -17.44
N THR A 13 -14.14 15.35 -16.94
CA THR A 13 -12.97 15.64 -17.78
C THR A 13 -12.47 14.37 -18.49
N LYS A 14 -12.34 13.25 -17.76
CA LYS A 14 -11.95 11.96 -18.34
C LYS A 14 -12.93 11.49 -19.39
N ARG A 15 -14.23 11.60 -19.12
CA ARG A 15 -15.30 11.23 -20.07
C ARG A 15 -15.21 12.07 -21.34
N GLN A 16 -14.96 13.37 -21.22
CA GLN A 16 -14.79 14.26 -22.37
C GLN A 16 -13.56 13.88 -23.21
N GLN A 17 -12.40 13.61 -22.59
CA GLN A 17 -11.19 13.19 -23.32
C GLN A 17 -11.39 11.84 -24.01
N LEU A 18 -12.07 10.91 -23.34
CA LEU A 18 -12.43 9.62 -23.91
C LEU A 18 -13.31 9.79 -25.17
N ASN A 19 -14.36 10.61 -25.09
CA ASN A 19 -15.23 10.91 -26.23
C ASN A 19 -14.44 11.54 -27.39
N LEU A 20 -13.49 12.43 -27.11
CA LEU A 20 -12.63 13.04 -28.13
C LEU A 20 -11.73 12.00 -28.83
N LEU A 21 -11.18 11.04 -28.08
CA LEU A 21 -10.38 9.95 -28.65
C LEU A 21 -11.21 9.06 -29.57
N TYR A 22 -12.43 8.71 -29.17
CA TYR A 22 -13.34 7.93 -30.02
C TYR A 22 -13.77 8.71 -31.27
N LEU A 23 -14.12 9.98 -31.13
CA LEU A 23 -14.47 10.83 -32.27
C LEU A 23 -13.30 10.95 -33.26
N ARG A 24 -12.06 10.98 -32.77
CA ARG A 24 -10.84 10.96 -33.61
C ARG A 24 -10.71 9.66 -34.41
N GLN A 25 -11.01 8.53 -33.78
CA GLN A 25 -10.95 7.21 -34.42
C GLN A 25 -11.99 7.13 -35.53
N GLU A 26 -13.22 7.55 -35.26
CA GLU A 26 -14.29 7.61 -36.26
C GLU A 26 -13.91 8.55 -37.42
N GLN A 27 -13.34 9.73 -37.12
CA GLN A 27 -12.83 10.63 -38.14
C GLN A 27 -11.77 9.97 -39.03
N PHE A 28 -10.80 9.27 -38.42
CA PHE A 28 -9.79 8.54 -39.19
C PHE A 28 -10.41 7.47 -40.09
N VAL A 29 -11.30 6.64 -39.56
CA VAL A 29 -11.99 5.60 -40.34
C VAL A 29 -12.78 6.24 -41.48
N SER A 30 -13.51 7.33 -41.22
CA SER A 30 -14.27 8.04 -42.24
C SER A 30 -13.38 8.63 -43.36
N SER A 31 -12.25 9.23 -43.02
CA SER A 31 -11.30 9.76 -44.01
C SER A 31 -10.74 8.65 -44.90
N VAL A 32 -10.43 7.49 -44.31
CA VAL A 32 -9.92 6.33 -45.06
C VAL A 32 -11.00 5.75 -45.98
N LEU A 33 -12.24 5.63 -45.50
CA LEU A 33 -13.36 5.16 -46.31
C LEU A 33 -13.69 6.13 -47.45
N GLN A 34 -13.60 7.45 -47.22
CA GLN A 34 -13.80 8.45 -48.28
C GLN A 34 -12.77 8.33 -49.41
N LEU A 35 -11.51 8.02 -49.10
CA LEU A 35 -10.52 7.74 -50.14
C LEU A 35 -10.89 6.52 -50.99
N ALA A 36 -11.44 5.49 -50.35
CA ALA A 36 -11.93 4.30 -51.05
C ALA A 36 -13.13 4.64 -51.94
N GLU A 37 -14.08 5.43 -51.45
CA GLU A 37 -15.28 5.85 -52.18
C GLU A 37 -14.93 6.73 -53.39
N ASN A 38 -13.90 7.57 -53.27
CA ASN A 38 -13.40 8.42 -54.36
C ASN A 38 -12.50 7.69 -55.36
N ASN A 39 -12.29 6.37 -55.22
CA ASN A 39 -11.38 5.57 -56.05
C ASN A 39 -9.93 6.11 -56.12
N GLU A 40 -9.45 6.73 -55.04
CA GLU A 40 -8.07 7.20 -54.97
C GLU A 40 -7.11 6.02 -54.96
N THR A 41 -6.20 5.93 -55.93
CA THR A 41 -5.25 4.82 -56.06
C THR A 41 -3.81 5.21 -55.70
N ASP A 42 -3.53 6.50 -55.50
CA ASP A 42 -2.18 6.96 -55.16
C ASP A 42 -1.82 6.57 -53.72
N ARG A 43 -0.93 5.58 -53.60
CA ARG A 43 -0.39 5.11 -52.33
C ARG A 43 0.16 6.25 -51.46
N LYS A 44 0.74 7.30 -52.05
CA LYS A 44 1.29 8.44 -51.29
C LYS A 44 0.19 9.13 -50.48
N VAL A 45 -0.94 9.42 -51.12
CA VAL A 45 -2.12 10.06 -50.50
C VAL A 45 -2.65 9.23 -49.34
N TRP A 46 -2.82 7.91 -49.53
CA TRP A 46 -3.22 6.98 -48.48
C TRP A 46 -2.24 6.98 -47.31
N THR A 47 -0.93 6.91 -47.60
CA THR A 47 0.08 6.90 -46.56
C THR A 47 0.16 8.22 -45.79
N ASP A 48 -0.04 9.35 -46.47
CA ASP A 48 0.05 10.67 -45.85
C ASP A 48 -1.16 10.94 -44.94
N ILE A 49 -2.37 10.58 -45.37
CA ILE A 49 -3.58 10.68 -44.55
C ILE A 49 -3.50 9.75 -43.34
N ALA A 50 -3.10 8.48 -43.55
CA ALA A 50 -2.96 7.54 -42.46
C ALA A 50 -1.90 7.99 -41.43
N ARG A 51 -0.74 8.44 -41.90
CA ARG A 51 0.34 8.93 -41.04
C ARG A 51 -0.08 10.19 -40.26
N MET A 52 -0.75 11.14 -40.92
CA MET A 52 -1.26 12.35 -40.28
C MET A 52 -2.27 12.04 -39.17
N HIS A 53 -3.25 11.19 -39.43
CA HIS A 53 -4.24 10.80 -38.41
C HIS A 53 -3.61 9.98 -37.28
N MET A 54 -2.65 9.09 -37.58
CA MET A 54 -1.93 8.33 -36.55
C MET A 54 -1.12 9.25 -35.63
N HIS A 55 -0.40 10.24 -36.16
CA HIS A 55 0.31 11.22 -35.32
C HIS A 55 -0.64 12.03 -34.47
N ASN A 56 -1.70 12.59 -35.06
CA ASN A 56 -2.70 13.37 -34.32
C ASN A 56 -3.38 12.55 -33.21
N MET A 57 -3.66 11.26 -33.46
CA MET A 57 -4.21 10.36 -32.46
C MET A 57 -3.19 10.08 -31.34
N SER A 58 -1.94 9.78 -31.70
CA SER A 58 -0.85 9.52 -30.75
C SER A 58 -0.62 10.70 -29.81
N ASP A 59 -0.57 11.93 -30.35
CA ASP A 59 -0.35 13.14 -29.54
C ASP A 59 -1.47 13.34 -28.51
N HIS A 60 -2.71 13.12 -28.93
CA HIS A 60 -3.85 13.23 -28.01
C HIS A 60 -3.91 12.10 -27.01
N LEU A 61 -3.51 10.89 -27.39
CA LEU A 61 -3.41 9.77 -26.46
C LEU A 61 -2.35 10.06 -25.39
N PHE A 62 -1.20 10.62 -25.79
CA PHE A 62 -0.15 11.03 -24.88
C PHE A 62 -0.64 12.11 -23.91
N VAL A 63 -1.29 13.16 -24.42
CA VAL A 63 -1.90 14.21 -23.59
C VAL A 63 -2.98 13.64 -22.66
N ALA A 64 -3.82 12.71 -23.14
CA ALA A 64 -4.85 12.05 -22.33
C ALA A 64 -4.23 11.27 -21.16
N PHE A 65 -3.14 10.55 -21.39
CA PHE A 65 -2.46 9.78 -20.35
C PHE A 65 -1.67 10.65 -19.38
N GLU A 66 -0.92 11.62 -19.87
CA GLU A 66 -0.03 12.44 -19.03
C GLU A 66 -0.81 13.51 -18.24
N LYS A 67 -1.72 14.23 -18.91
CA LYS A 67 -2.38 15.40 -18.31
C LYS A 67 -3.65 15.04 -17.55
N TYR A 68 -4.37 14.03 -18.02
CA TYR A 68 -5.68 13.64 -17.49
C TYR A 68 -5.67 12.28 -16.80
N PHE A 69 -4.50 11.65 -16.69
CA PHE A 69 -4.31 10.36 -16.01
C PHE A 69 -5.32 9.29 -16.47
N LEU A 70 -5.62 9.26 -17.78
CA LEU A 70 -6.41 8.15 -18.32
C LEU A 70 -5.58 6.87 -18.25
N THR A 71 -6.26 5.77 -17.95
CA THR A 71 -5.64 4.44 -17.95
C THR A 71 -5.92 3.75 -19.30
N SER A 72 -5.02 2.88 -19.73
CA SER A 72 -5.24 2.06 -20.94
C SER A 72 -6.51 1.19 -20.86
N THR A 73 -6.92 0.80 -19.65
CA THR A 73 -8.17 0.08 -19.40
C THR A 73 -9.41 0.93 -19.67
N GLU A 74 -9.36 2.23 -19.35
CA GLU A 74 -10.46 3.17 -19.59
C GLU A 74 -10.65 3.40 -21.09
N VAL A 75 -9.53 3.60 -21.81
CA VAL A 75 -9.53 3.75 -23.27
C VAL A 75 -10.01 2.47 -23.96
N LYS A 76 -9.60 1.28 -23.51
CA LYS A 76 -10.03 0.01 -24.11
C LYS A 76 -11.49 -0.32 -23.84
N LYS A 77 -12.01 0.00 -22.65
CA LYS A 77 -13.38 -0.36 -22.23
C LYS A 77 -14.41 0.72 -22.52
N ASN A 78 -14.00 1.87 -23.05
CA ASN A 78 -14.84 3.06 -23.22
C ASN A 78 -15.58 3.48 -21.92
N SER A 79 -14.93 3.32 -20.77
CA SER A 79 -15.51 3.61 -19.46
C SER A 79 -14.53 4.34 -18.57
N THR A 80 -15.02 5.31 -17.80
CA THR A 80 -14.21 6.04 -16.81
C THR A 80 -14.16 5.23 -15.51
N LEU A 81 -12.97 5.08 -14.95
CA LEU A 81 -12.80 4.46 -13.64
C LEU A 81 -12.79 5.53 -12.54
N GLU A 82 -13.50 5.25 -11.46
CA GLU A 82 -13.52 6.11 -10.29
C GLU A 82 -12.21 5.94 -9.50
N VAL A 83 -11.33 6.93 -9.61
CA VAL A 83 -10.02 6.92 -8.92
C VAL A 83 -10.16 7.38 -7.46
N TRP A 84 -11.10 8.29 -7.17
CA TRP A 84 -11.33 8.87 -5.85
C TRP A 84 -12.34 8.09 -5.02
N THR A 85 -11.97 6.88 -4.63
CA THR A 85 -12.68 6.12 -3.60
C THR A 85 -12.33 6.61 -2.19
N PHE A 86 -13.12 6.24 -1.17
CA PHE A 86 -12.82 6.57 0.22
C PHE A 86 -11.44 6.07 0.67
N SER A 87 -11.09 4.83 0.30
CA SER A 87 -9.82 4.21 0.65
C SER A 87 -8.64 4.93 0.00
N THR A 88 -8.74 5.26 -1.28
CA THR A 88 -7.67 5.99 -2.00
C THR A 88 -7.55 7.43 -1.51
N ALA A 89 -8.65 8.06 -1.09
CA ALA A 89 -8.64 9.39 -0.49
C ALA A 89 -7.92 9.41 0.86
N ILE A 90 -8.13 8.41 1.72
CA ILE A 90 -7.37 8.26 2.98
C ILE A 90 -5.91 8.00 2.69
N PHE A 91 -5.61 7.09 1.75
CA PHE A 91 -4.24 6.79 1.35
C PHE A 91 -3.51 8.05 0.85
N PHE A 92 -4.16 8.85 0.00
CA PHE A 92 -3.64 10.14 -0.44
C PHE A 92 -3.42 11.10 0.73
N ALA A 93 -4.37 11.22 1.65
CA ALA A 93 -4.24 12.10 2.81
C ALA A 93 -3.06 11.70 3.69
N VAL A 94 -2.94 10.41 4.04
CA VAL A 94 -1.84 9.90 4.87
C VAL A 94 -0.49 10.12 4.20
N THR A 95 -0.36 9.76 2.92
CA THR A 95 0.91 9.89 2.17
C THR A 95 1.31 11.35 1.94
N THR A 96 0.34 12.25 1.87
CA THR A 96 0.57 13.70 1.81
C THR A 96 1.06 14.23 3.16
N LEU A 97 0.43 13.80 4.27
CA LEU A 97 0.82 14.21 5.62
C LEU A 97 2.20 13.69 6.03
N THR A 98 2.52 12.45 5.65
CA THR A 98 3.84 11.84 5.88
C THR A 98 4.89 12.31 4.90
N THR A 99 4.55 13.21 3.98
CA THR A 99 5.45 13.75 2.93
C THR A 99 6.05 12.68 2.01
N ILE A 100 5.42 11.49 1.92
CA ILE A 100 5.82 10.42 0.99
C ILE A 100 5.45 10.82 -0.44
N GLY A 101 4.19 11.25 -0.64
CA GLY A 101 3.72 11.83 -1.89
C GLY A 101 3.96 10.98 -3.15
N TYR A 102 3.38 9.78 -3.25
CA TYR A 102 3.55 8.89 -4.42
C TYR A 102 3.13 9.49 -5.77
N GLY A 103 2.31 10.54 -5.77
CA GLY A 103 1.89 11.23 -6.99
C GLY A 103 0.71 10.59 -7.73
N ASN A 104 0.07 9.55 -7.18
CA ASN A 104 -1.16 8.97 -7.72
C ASN A 104 -2.04 8.36 -6.60
N PRO A 105 -3.30 8.81 -6.40
CA PRO A 105 -4.00 9.88 -7.11
C PRO A 105 -3.60 11.29 -6.66
N VAL A 106 -3.74 12.31 -7.53
CA VAL A 106 -3.43 13.72 -7.22
C VAL A 106 -4.56 14.66 -7.65
N PRO A 107 -4.79 15.75 -6.92
CA PRO A 107 -5.82 16.71 -7.28
C PRO A 107 -5.44 17.50 -8.56
N ILE A 108 -6.24 17.35 -9.61
CA ILE A 108 -6.04 18.03 -10.89
C ILE A 108 -6.72 19.40 -10.89
N THR A 109 -7.79 19.55 -10.10
CA THR A 109 -8.60 20.76 -10.06
C THR A 109 -7.90 21.89 -9.30
N ARG A 110 -8.13 23.15 -9.71
CA ARG A 110 -7.56 24.32 -9.01
C ARG A 110 -7.98 24.37 -7.54
N ALA A 111 -9.25 24.08 -7.26
CA ALA A 111 -9.79 24.04 -5.91
C ALA A 111 -9.20 22.90 -5.07
N GLY A 112 -9.08 21.69 -5.65
CA GLY A 112 -8.46 20.54 -4.99
C GLY A 112 -7.00 20.79 -4.65
N ARG A 113 -6.24 21.40 -5.55
CA ARG A 113 -4.84 21.81 -5.30
C ARG A 113 -4.73 22.81 -4.16
N LEU A 114 -5.59 23.83 -4.13
CA LEU A 114 -5.59 24.82 -3.04
C LEU A 114 -5.93 24.18 -1.69
N ALA A 115 -6.95 23.31 -1.67
CA ALA A 115 -7.32 22.56 -0.48
C ALA A 115 -6.18 21.62 -0.02
N CYS A 116 -5.47 20.99 -0.95
CA CYS A 116 -4.29 20.17 -0.66
C CYS A 116 -3.17 21.01 -0.02
N ILE A 117 -2.88 22.21 -0.56
CA ILE A 117 -1.84 23.10 0.00
C ILE A 117 -2.18 23.49 1.43
N LEU A 118 -3.42 23.92 1.69
CA LEU A 118 -3.87 24.27 3.04
C LEU A 118 -3.84 23.07 3.99
N PHE A 119 -4.27 21.91 3.52
CA PHE A 119 -4.22 20.66 4.28
C PHE A 119 -2.79 20.27 4.66
N SER A 120 -1.84 20.35 3.72
CA SER A 120 -0.43 20.05 3.99
C SER A 120 0.20 21.06 4.95
N LEU A 121 -0.13 22.34 4.84
CA LEU A 121 0.45 23.41 5.67
C LEU A 121 0.20 23.21 7.16
N PHE A 122 -1.03 22.84 7.54
CA PHE A 122 -1.39 22.57 8.95
C PHE A 122 -1.19 21.11 9.33
N GLY A 123 -1.40 20.19 8.39
CA GLY A 123 -1.34 18.77 8.64
C GLY A 123 0.06 18.24 8.90
N ILE A 124 1.08 18.73 8.18
CA ILE A 124 2.47 18.25 8.37
C ILE A 124 2.97 18.59 9.78
N PRO A 125 2.89 19.85 10.28
CA PRO A 125 3.29 20.17 11.65
C PRO A 125 2.55 19.35 12.71
N LEU A 126 1.24 19.19 12.56
CA LEU A 126 0.43 18.41 13.49
C LEU A 126 0.87 16.93 13.49
N THR A 127 1.11 16.37 12.30
CA THR A 127 1.58 14.99 12.15
C THR A 127 2.93 14.78 12.83
N LEU A 128 3.87 15.72 12.68
CA LEU A 128 5.18 15.66 13.35
C LEU A 128 5.05 15.64 14.88
N VAL A 129 4.20 16.49 15.45
CA VAL A 129 3.94 16.49 16.91
C VAL A 129 3.33 15.15 17.34
N THR A 130 2.32 14.67 16.61
CA THR A 130 1.70 13.38 16.95
C THR A 130 2.68 12.21 16.86
N ILE A 131 3.56 12.19 15.86
CA ILE A 131 4.58 11.15 15.72
C ILE A 131 5.57 11.21 16.88
N ALA A 132 5.96 12.40 17.34
CA ALA A 132 6.85 12.54 18.48
C ALA A 132 6.23 11.98 19.77
N ASP A 133 4.95 12.25 20.02
CA ASP A 133 4.24 11.75 21.20
C ASP A 133 3.95 10.25 21.10
N LEU A 134 3.58 9.75 19.91
CA LEU A 134 3.50 8.31 19.63
C LEU A 134 4.85 7.63 19.87
N GLY A 135 5.96 8.24 19.46
CA GLY A 135 7.31 7.71 19.67
C GLY A 135 7.65 7.58 21.16
N LYS A 136 7.31 8.57 21.99
CA LYS A 136 7.50 8.50 23.45
C LYS A 136 6.64 7.40 24.06
N PHE A 137 5.35 7.37 23.73
CA PHE A 137 4.43 6.35 24.23
C PHE A 137 4.90 4.94 23.88
N LEU A 138 5.30 4.73 22.62
CA LEU A 138 5.84 3.44 22.16
C LEU A 138 7.14 3.10 22.89
N SER A 139 8.06 4.05 23.08
CA SER A 139 9.31 3.81 23.80
C SER A 139 9.07 3.39 25.25
N GLU A 140 8.20 4.09 25.97
CA GLU A 140 7.85 3.75 27.36
C GLU A 140 7.21 2.35 27.45
N HIS A 141 6.29 2.03 26.54
CA HIS A 141 5.67 0.71 26.49
C HIS A 141 6.67 -0.38 26.14
N LEU A 142 7.59 -0.13 25.20
CA LEU A 142 8.64 -1.08 24.83
C LEU A 142 9.61 -1.33 25.99
N ILE A 143 10.03 -0.28 26.70
CA ILE A 143 10.91 -0.40 27.88
C ILE A 143 10.19 -1.17 28.99
N TRP A 144 8.91 -0.86 29.25
CA TRP A 144 8.11 -1.57 30.23
C TRP A 144 7.94 -3.05 29.87
N LEU A 145 7.59 -3.35 28.61
CA LEU A 145 7.46 -4.72 28.11
C LEU A 145 8.79 -5.48 28.20
N TYR A 146 9.90 -4.85 27.80
CA TYR A 146 11.24 -5.44 27.88
C TYR A 146 11.67 -5.70 29.32
N GLY A 147 11.41 -4.76 30.23
CA GLY A 147 11.68 -4.92 31.66
C GLY A 147 10.85 -6.04 32.28
N ASN A 148 9.57 -6.15 31.93
CA ASN A 148 8.72 -7.25 32.36
C ASN A 148 9.19 -8.59 31.79
N TYR A 149 9.60 -8.63 30.52
CA TYR A 149 10.18 -9.81 29.89
C TYR A 149 11.47 -10.26 30.61
N LEU A 150 12.39 -9.34 30.90
CA LEU A 150 13.62 -9.64 31.64
C LEU A 150 13.34 -10.11 33.06
N LYS A 151 12.42 -9.46 33.79
CA LYS A 151 11.99 -9.92 35.12
C LYS A 151 11.40 -11.33 35.06
N MET A 152 10.55 -11.59 34.06
CA MET A 152 9.90 -12.89 33.88
C MET A 152 10.94 -13.98 33.54
N LYS A 153 11.92 -13.67 32.67
CA LYS A 153 13.07 -14.54 32.38
C LYS A 153 13.91 -14.81 33.63
N HIS A 154 14.25 -13.78 34.41
CA HIS A 154 15.03 -13.93 35.63
C HIS A 154 14.26 -14.74 36.69
N TYR A 155 12.96 -14.54 36.83
CA TYR A 155 12.11 -15.31 37.74
C TYR A 155 12.05 -16.79 37.34
N LEU A 156 11.91 -17.08 36.04
CA LEU A 156 11.99 -18.44 35.51
C LEU A 156 13.36 -19.06 35.75
N PHE A 157 14.45 -18.32 35.52
CA PHE A 157 15.81 -18.82 35.71
C PHE A 157 16.08 -19.13 37.19
N ARG A 158 15.74 -18.23 38.13
CA ARG A 158 15.83 -18.50 39.58
C ARG A 158 14.95 -19.68 40.01
N ARG A 159 13.77 -19.87 39.41
CA ARG A 159 12.95 -21.06 39.70
C ARG A 159 13.65 -22.34 39.27
N VAL A 160 14.34 -22.35 38.13
CA VAL A 160 15.11 -23.51 37.66
C VAL A 160 16.34 -23.76 38.55
N GLU A 161 17.08 -22.71 38.92
CA GLU A 161 18.24 -22.78 39.82
C GLU A 161 17.85 -23.34 41.19
N ASN A 162 16.85 -22.76 41.85
CA ASN A 162 16.36 -23.23 43.15
C ASN A 162 15.83 -24.68 43.08
N ARG A 163 15.30 -25.12 41.93
CA ARG A 163 14.88 -26.52 41.73
C ARG A 163 16.06 -27.48 41.59
N LYS A 164 17.20 -27.03 41.05
CA LYS A 164 18.46 -27.82 41.01
C LYS A 164 19.09 -27.92 42.39
N GLU A 165 19.28 -26.81 43.09
CA GLU A 165 19.88 -26.78 44.43
C GLU A 165 19.08 -27.65 45.41
N LYS A 166 17.74 -27.58 45.37
CA LYS A 166 16.89 -28.44 46.20
C LYS A 166 17.03 -29.94 45.85
N ARG A 167 17.32 -30.30 44.59
CA ARG A 167 17.59 -31.69 44.21
C ARG A 167 18.96 -32.16 44.69
N GLU A 168 19.99 -31.31 44.60
CA GLU A 168 21.35 -31.62 45.07
C GLU A 168 21.39 -31.78 46.59
N HIS A 169 20.74 -30.88 47.35
CA HIS A 169 20.64 -31.02 48.80
C HIS A 169 19.93 -32.31 49.24
N VAL A 170 18.86 -32.72 48.54
CA VAL A 170 18.20 -34.01 48.81
C VAL A 170 19.16 -35.17 48.52
N CYS A 171 19.97 -35.08 47.47
CA CYS A 171 20.95 -36.11 47.10
C CYS A 171 22.09 -36.22 48.14
N GLU A 172 22.64 -35.09 48.60
CA GLU A 172 23.64 -35.06 49.69
C GLU A 172 23.08 -35.61 51.00
N GLN A 173 21.84 -35.25 51.34
CA GLN A 173 21.19 -35.72 52.56
C GLN A 173 20.91 -37.23 52.51
N CYS A 174 20.62 -37.79 51.34
CA CYS A 174 20.58 -39.23 51.10
C CYS A 174 21.96 -39.89 51.24
N GLN A 175 23.01 -39.23 50.75
CA GLN A 175 24.40 -39.74 50.80
C GLN A 175 24.97 -39.73 52.24
N HIS A 176 24.69 -38.69 53.03
CA HIS A 176 25.10 -38.59 54.44
C HIS A 176 24.36 -39.55 55.37
N ARG A 177 23.14 -39.97 55.00
CA ARG A 177 22.41 -41.04 55.69
C ARG A 177 22.91 -42.44 55.33
N GLY A 178 24.05 -42.56 54.64
CA GLY A 178 24.70 -43.84 54.37
C GLY A 178 24.05 -44.64 53.26
N ILE A 179 23.33 -43.99 52.32
CA ILE A 179 22.84 -44.67 51.12
C ILE A 179 24.01 -44.81 50.14
N SER A 180 24.89 -45.78 50.41
CA SER A 180 25.90 -46.28 49.49
C SER A 180 25.22 -47.14 48.39
N PRO A 181 25.87 -47.33 47.22
CA PRO A 181 25.24 -47.50 45.91
C PRO A 181 24.85 -48.94 45.60
N HIS A 182 23.97 -49.53 46.40
CA HIS A 182 23.37 -50.82 46.08
C HIS A 182 21.86 -50.78 46.23
N MET A 183 21.22 -49.97 45.38
CA MET A 183 19.89 -50.31 44.91
C MET A 183 20.03 -50.96 43.53
N VAL A 184 20.51 -52.20 43.56
CA VAL A 184 20.03 -53.19 42.59
C VAL A 184 18.51 -53.29 42.84
N PRO A 185 17.69 -53.27 41.78
CA PRO A 185 16.23 -53.22 41.92
C PRO A 185 15.78 -54.46 42.67
N ILE A 186 14.94 -54.27 43.70
CA ILE A 186 14.21 -55.38 44.29
C ILE A 186 13.01 -55.61 43.39
N GLU A 187 13.20 -56.42 42.34
CA GLU A 187 12.12 -57.24 41.83
C GLU A 187 11.83 -58.36 42.84
N GLU A 188 10.55 -58.74 42.93
CA GLU A 188 9.97 -59.86 43.68
C GLU A 188 9.83 -59.64 45.21
N GLN A 189 8.63 -59.66 45.80
CA GLN A 189 7.69 -60.78 45.69
C GLN A 189 6.24 -60.33 45.55
N LYS A 190 5.66 -60.61 44.37
CA LYS A 190 4.35 -61.27 44.35
C LYS A 190 4.53 -62.61 45.06
N PHE A 191 3.70 -62.90 46.04
CA PHE A 191 3.40 -64.30 46.36
C PHE A 191 1.89 -64.49 46.32
N ALA A 192 1.44 -64.73 45.09
CA ALA A 192 0.46 -65.75 44.73
C ALA A 192 0.55 -65.94 43.21
#